data_AF-A0A6S7KDE5-F1
#
_entry.id   AF-A0A6S7KDE5-F1
#
_cell.length_a   1.000
_cell.length_b   1.000
_cell.length_c   1.000
_cell.angle_alpha   90.00
_cell.angle_beta   90.00
_cell.angle_gamma   90.00
#
_symmetry.space_group_name_H-M   'P 1'
#
loop_
_entity.id
_entity.type
_entity.pdbx_description
1 polymer ?
#
loop_
_entity_poly.entity_id
_entity_poly.type
_entity_poly.pdbx_seq_one_letter_code
_entity_poly.pdbx_strand_id
1 'polypeptide(L)'
;MLSHDPKDRPSAEEALKHPYLEPAEQQFEMLCKMGNQPEIKTGDVKSDVVRMLNSNSKDWRSQVNADVLQYLSTNPMKGRTFHYQPSWTDCLRLIRNVKEHWQDCPRPRSELFYLVGDPQEYFLNLFPNLPVEVHRIVRSCDWKERLDLKEYFI
;
A
#
# COMPACT_ATOMS: atom_id res chain seq x y z
N MET A 1 -19.25 2.80 13.32
CA MET A 1 -20.21 1.88 13.94
C MET A 1 -20.99 2.52 15.10
N LEU A 2 -20.33 3.22 16.03
CA LEU A 2 -20.98 3.86 17.18
C LEU A 2 -21.23 5.37 17.01
N SER A 3 -21.48 5.83 15.77
CA SER A 3 -21.77 7.27 15.55
C SER A 3 -23.06 7.66 16.27
N HIS A 4 -23.10 8.90 16.78
CA HIS A 4 -24.29 9.45 17.42
C HIS A 4 -25.47 9.48 16.43
N ASP A 5 -25.23 10.01 15.22
CA ASP A 5 -26.21 9.95 14.12
C ASP A 5 -26.25 8.53 13.55
N PRO A 6 -27.42 7.84 13.55
CA PRO A 6 -27.58 6.55 12.89
C PRO A 6 -27.25 6.55 11.40
N LYS A 7 -27.39 7.67 10.69
CA LYS A 7 -27.11 7.78 9.25
C LYS A 7 -25.62 7.70 8.92
N ASP A 8 -24.76 8.00 9.89
CA ASP A 8 -23.31 7.90 9.75
C ASP A 8 -22.77 6.52 10.13
N ARG A 9 -23.65 5.60 10.56
CA ARG A 9 -23.24 4.23 10.90
C ARG A 9 -23.18 3.41 9.61
N PRO A 10 -22.09 2.66 9.39
CA PRO A 10 -22.02 1.76 8.24
C PRO A 10 -23.06 0.64 8.40
N SER A 11 -23.56 0.15 7.28
CA SER A 11 -24.26 -1.12 7.20
C SER A 11 -23.34 -2.28 7.63
N ALA A 12 -23.93 -3.46 7.85
CA ALA A 12 -23.14 -4.66 8.17
C ALA A 12 -22.19 -5.03 7.02
N GLU A 13 -22.63 -4.87 5.77
CA GLU A 13 -21.83 -5.14 4.57
C GLU A 13 -20.63 -4.19 4.48
N GLU A 14 -20.87 -2.88 4.64
CA GLU A 14 -19.80 -1.86 4.66
C GLU A 14 -18.82 -2.08 5.81
N ALA A 15 -19.30 -2.53 6.98
CA ALA A 15 -18.45 -2.80 8.13
C ALA A 15 -17.52 -4.00 7.85
N LEU A 16 -18.02 -5.06 7.22
CA LEU A 16 -17.21 -6.24 6.85
C LEU A 16 -16.11 -5.89 5.84
N LYS A 17 -16.31 -4.86 5.01
CA LYS A 17 -15.30 -4.31 4.08
C LYS A 17 -14.25 -3.42 4.74
N HIS A 18 -14.37 -3.15 6.04
CA HIS A 18 -13.36 -2.38 6.75
C HIS A 18 -12.06 -3.19 6.89
N PRO A 19 -10.87 -2.62 6.59
CA PRO A 19 -9.60 -3.37 6.60
C PRO A 19 -9.28 -4.06 7.91
N TYR A 20 -9.78 -3.55 9.05
CA TYR A 20 -9.64 -4.19 10.35
C TYR A 20 -10.28 -5.59 10.44
N LEU A 21 -11.33 -5.85 9.65
CA LEU A 21 -12.06 -7.12 9.65
C LEU A 21 -11.71 -8.00 8.44
N GLU A 22 -11.15 -7.41 7.38
CA GLU A 22 -10.70 -8.13 6.19
C GLU A 22 -9.41 -8.92 6.49
N PRO A 23 -9.20 -10.09 5.85
CA PRO A 23 -7.99 -10.88 6.01
C PRO A 23 -6.77 -10.16 5.44
N ALA A 24 -5.58 -10.56 5.92
CA ALA A 24 -4.30 -9.99 5.50
C ALA A 24 -4.12 -9.96 3.97
N GLU A 25 -4.59 -10.99 3.26
CA GLU A 25 -4.57 -11.06 1.81
C GLU A 25 -5.32 -9.89 1.17
N GLN A 26 -6.56 -9.65 1.59
CA GLN A 26 -7.37 -8.56 1.04
C GLN A 26 -6.78 -7.18 1.38
N GLN A 27 -6.21 -7.02 2.58
CA GLN A 27 -5.51 -5.80 2.97
C GLN A 27 -4.30 -5.54 2.06
N PHE A 28 -3.46 -6.55 1.84
CA PHE A 28 -2.26 -6.44 1.03
C PHE A 28 -2.59 -6.20 -0.46
N GLU A 29 -3.60 -6.89 -0.98
CA GLU A 29 -4.11 -6.67 -2.34
C GLU A 29 -4.61 -5.23 -2.53
N MET A 30 -5.37 -4.70 -1.58
CA MET A 30 -5.83 -3.32 -1.61
C MET A 30 -4.64 -2.34 -1.69
N LEU A 31 -3.62 -2.52 -0.84
CA LEU A 31 -2.41 -1.67 -0.89
C LEU A 31 -1.71 -1.75 -2.26
N CYS A 32 -1.61 -2.95 -2.84
CA CYS A 32 -1.02 -3.15 -4.16
C CYS A 32 -1.84 -2.49 -5.28
N LYS A 33 -3.18 -2.56 -5.20
CA LYS A 33 -4.10 -1.88 -6.11
C LYS A 33 -3.95 -0.36 -6.03
N MET A 34 -3.82 0.18 -4.83
CA MET A 34 -3.54 1.61 -4.64
C MET A 34 -2.18 1.99 -5.23
N GLY A 35 -1.12 1.23 -4.94
CA GLY A 35 0.21 1.41 -5.53
C GLY A 35 0.23 1.34 -7.07
N ASN A 36 -0.79 0.71 -7.68
CA ASN A 36 -0.96 0.60 -9.12
C ASN A 36 -1.65 1.80 -9.78
N GLN A 37 -2.31 2.66 -9.00
CA GLN A 37 -3.03 3.82 -9.52
C GLN A 37 -2.06 4.81 -10.20
N PRO A 38 -2.44 5.40 -11.36
CA PRO A 38 -1.54 6.26 -12.12
C PRO A 38 -1.08 7.48 -11.32
N GLU A 39 -1.95 8.08 -10.51
CA GLU A 39 -1.62 9.24 -9.67
C GLU A 39 -0.62 8.89 -8.56
N ILE A 40 -0.68 7.67 -8.02
CA ILE A 40 0.31 7.18 -7.05
C ILE A 40 1.67 6.97 -7.75
N LYS A 41 1.67 6.40 -8.96
CA LYS A 41 2.89 6.17 -9.75
C LYS A 41 3.59 7.46 -10.15
N THR A 42 2.84 8.50 -10.50
CA THR A 42 3.37 9.81 -10.90
C THR A 42 3.59 10.75 -9.73
N GLY A 43 3.02 10.46 -8.56
CA GLY A 43 3.01 11.38 -7.42
C GLY A 43 2.23 12.66 -7.73
N ASP A 44 1.09 12.54 -8.41
CA ASP A 44 0.31 13.70 -8.87
C ASP A 44 -0.24 14.52 -7.70
N VAL A 45 0.41 15.65 -7.41
CA VAL A 45 0.03 16.57 -6.34
C VAL A 45 -1.32 17.25 -6.56
N LYS A 46 -1.92 17.16 -7.75
CA LYS A 46 -3.28 17.64 -8.00
C LYS A 46 -4.34 16.65 -7.49
N SER A 47 -3.97 15.39 -7.27
CA SER A 47 -4.85 14.38 -6.69
C SER A 47 -5.01 14.59 -5.18
N ASP A 48 -6.26 14.69 -4.72
CA ASP A 48 -6.58 14.84 -3.30
C ASP A 48 -6.09 13.66 -2.48
N VAL A 49 -6.27 12.43 -2.98
CA VAL A 49 -5.77 11.20 -2.35
C VAL A 49 -4.26 11.24 -2.18
N VAL A 50 -3.51 11.63 -3.22
CA VAL A 50 -2.04 11.74 -3.15
C VAL A 50 -1.63 12.77 -2.11
N ARG A 51 -2.27 13.94 -2.08
CA ARG A 51 -1.97 14.98 -1.09
C ARG A 51 -2.26 14.51 0.34
N MET A 52 -3.40 13.86 0.56
CA MET A 52 -3.82 13.39 1.89
C MET A 52 -2.99 12.20 2.40
N LEU A 53 -2.56 11.31 1.51
CA LEU A 53 -1.59 10.26 1.84
C LEU A 53 -0.26 10.90 2.23
N ASN A 54 0.25 11.84 1.42
CA ASN A 54 1.57 12.39 1.65
C ASN A 54 1.63 13.37 2.84
N SER A 55 0.53 14.04 3.19
CA SER A 55 0.48 14.92 4.38
C SER A 55 0.61 14.16 5.71
N ASN A 56 0.20 12.88 5.73
CA ASN A 56 0.32 12.01 6.91
C ASN A 56 1.57 11.10 6.85
N SER A 57 2.46 11.32 5.87
CA SER A 57 3.62 10.46 5.68
C SER A 57 4.64 10.61 6.80
N LYS A 58 5.13 9.46 7.24
CA LYS A 58 6.33 9.34 8.07
C LYS A 58 7.44 8.78 7.20
N ASP A 59 8.70 9.02 7.58
CA ASP A 59 9.81 8.33 6.92
C ASP A 59 9.75 6.83 7.26
N TRP A 60 9.18 6.06 6.33
CA TRP A 60 8.99 4.63 6.45
C TRP A 60 10.24 3.85 6.04
N ARG A 61 11.19 4.48 5.34
CA ARG A 61 12.31 3.79 4.68
C ARG A 61 13.23 3.12 5.69
N SER A 62 13.39 3.69 6.88
CA SER A 62 14.20 3.10 7.96
C SER A 62 13.55 1.88 8.61
N GLN A 63 12.25 1.65 8.40
CA GLN A 63 11.54 0.47 8.90
C GLN A 63 11.67 -0.71 7.93
N VAL A 64 11.95 -0.44 6.65
CA VAL A 64 12.20 -1.47 5.65
C VAL A 64 13.68 -1.86 5.69
N ASN A 65 13.96 -3.16 5.65
CA ASN A 65 15.32 -3.63 5.53
C ASN A 65 16.04 -2.99 4.32
N ALA A 66 17.28 -2.55 4.55
CA ALA A 66 18.07 -1.83 3.56
C ALA A 66 18.35 -2.63 2.28
N ASP A 67 18.56 -3.95 2.39
CA ASP A 67 18.82 -4.82 1.23
C ASP A 67 17.56 -4.99 0.38
N VAL A 68 16.38 -5.08 1.00
CA VAL A 68 15.08 -5.11 0.32
C VAL A 68 14.87 -3.80 -0.45
N LEU A 69 15.07 -2.66 0.22
CA LEU A 69 14.91 -1.35 -0.40
C LEU A 69 15.90 -1.14 -1.54
N GLN A 70 17.18 -1.46 -1.34
CA GLN A 70 18.22 -1.36 -2.36
C GLN A 70 17.93 -2.25 -3.57
N TYR A 71 17.49 -3.48 -3.34
CA TYR A 71 17.17 -4.43 -4.40
C TYR A 71 16.05 -3.88 -5.30
N LEU A 72 14.95 -3.43 -4.72
CA LEU A 72 13.79 -2.92 -5.48
C LEU A 72 14.02 -1.53 -6.07
N SER A 73 14.96 -0.78 -5.50
CA SER A 73 15.47 0.45 -6.10
C SER A 73 16.28 0.17 -7.36
N THR A 74 16.90 -1.00 -7.51
CA THR A 74 17.81 -1.27 -8.61
C THR A 74 17.09 -2.07 -9.69
N ASN A 75 16.70 -1.45 -10.81
CA ASN A 75 16.23 -2.20 -11.98
C ASN A 75 17.44 -2.58 -12.86
N PRO A 76 17.88 -3.86 -12.87
CA PRO A 76 19.10 -4.25 -13.59
C PRO A 76 18.91 -4.13 -15.11
N MET A 77 17.68 -4.30 -15.60
CA MET A 77 17.38 -4.30 -17.04
C MET A 77 17.30 -2.89 -17.64
N LYS A 78 17.08 -1.86 -16.82
CA LYS A 78 16.91 -0.47 -17.30
C LYS A 78 18.06 0.46 -16.94
N GLY A 79 19.07 -0.02 -16.20
CA GLY A 79 20.21 0.80 -15.75
C GLY A 79 19.80 2.03 -14.94
N ARG A 80 18.63 2.00 -14.29
CA ARG A 80 18.06 3.11 -13.53
C ARG A 80 17.79 2.68 -12.11
N THR A 81 18.36 3.44 -11.18
CA THR A 81 18.03 3.34 -9.75
C THR A 81 16.80 4.20 -9.47
N PHE A 82 15.73 3.60 -8.97
CA PHE A 82 14.58 4.32 -8.46
C PHE A 82 14.80 4.66 -6.98
N HIS A 83 14.81 5.95 -6.65
CA HIS A 83 14.98 6.43 -5.29
C HIS A 83 13.62 6.72 -4.65
N TYR A 84 13.17 5.80 -3.79
CA TYR A 84 11.94 5.97 -3.01
C TYR A 84 12.05 7.17 -2.07
N GLN A 85 11.06 8.04 -2.15
CA GLN A 85 10.88 9.19 -1.26
C GLN A 85 10.23 8.75 0.07
N PRO A 86 10.42 9.50 1.17
CA PRO A 86 9.79 9.22 2.46
C PRO A 86 8.29 9.59 2.46
N SER A 87 7.53 9.04 1.50
CA SER A 87 6.11 9.33 1.30
C SER A 87 5.29 8.04 1.20
N TRP A 88 4.04 8.06 1.63
CA TRP A 88 3.15 6.90 1.55
C TRP A 88 2.89 6.48 0.11
N THR A 89 2.87 7.40 -0.85
CA THR A 89 2.78 7.03 -2.28
C THR A 89 3.95 6.14 -2.71
N ASP A 90 5.18 6.47 -2.31
CA ASP A 90 6.35 5.68 -2.65
C ASP A 90 6.43 4.38 -1.84
N CYS A 91 5.91 4.35 -0.62
CA CYS A 91 5.72 3.11 0.14
C CYS A 91 4.76 2.14 -0.59
N LEU A 92 3.60 2.64 -1.05
CA LEU A 92 2.63 1.84 -1.80
C LEU A 92 3.22 1.31 -3.12
N ARG A 93 4.05 2.12 -3.79
CA ARG A 93 4.78 1.69 -4.99
C ARG A 93 5.77 0.58 -4.66
N LEU A 94 6.51 0.69 -3.55
CA LEU A 94 7.42 -0.36 -3.09
C LEU A 94 6.67 -1.67 -2.85
N ILE A 95 5.60 -1.65 -2.05
CA ILE A 95 4.78 -2.81 -1.71
C ILE A 95 4.28 -3.52 -2.98
N ARG A 96 3.71 -2.73 -3.90
CA ARG A 96 3.25 -3.21 -5.21
C ARG A 96 4.40 -3.81 -6.03
N ASN A 97 5.56 -3.17 -6.06
CA ASN A 97 6.72 -3.65 -6.82
C ASN A 97 7.27 -4.96 -6.24
N VAL A 98 7.25 -5.13 -4.92
CA VAL A 98 7.57 -6.42 -4.30
C VAL A 98 6.62 -7.46 -4.80
N LYS A 99 5.30 -7.25 -4.66
CA LYS A 99 4.33 -8.25 -5.12
C LYS A 99 4.55 -8.67 -6.57
N GLU A 100 4.79 -7.71 -7.47
CA GLU A 100 4.94 -7.98 -8.90
C GLU A 100 6.25 -8.70 -9.25
N HIS A 101 7.36 -8.37 -8.57
CA HIS A 101 8.69 -8.85 -8.94
C HIS A 101 9.34 -9.79 -7.92
N TRP A 102 8.61 -10.21 -6.88
CA TRP A 102 9.16 -11.08 -5.84
C TRP A 102 9.68 -12.40 -6.41
N GLN A 103 8.95 -12.98 -7.37
CA GLN A 103 9.31 -14.23 -8.03
C GLN A 103 10.46 -14.07 -9.04
N ASP A 104 10.65 -12.86 -9.59
CA ASP A 104 11.71 -12.55 -10.56
C ASP A 104 13.08 -12.38 -9.89
N CYS A 105 13.15 -12.42 -8.56
CA CYS A 105 14.39 -12.27 -7.81
C CYS A 105 15.44 -13.33 -8.21
N PRO A 106 16.58 -12.94 -8.81
CA PRO A 106 17.58 -13.89 -9.25
C PRO A 106 18.22 -14.60 -8.06
N ARG A 107 18.25 -15.94 -8.12
CA ARG A 107 19.01 -16.77 -7.17
C ARG A 107 20.51 -16.60 -7.49
N PRO A 108 21.40 -16.42 -6.48
CA PRO A 108 21.27 -16.86 -5.11
C PRO A 108 21.29 -15.71 -4.08
N ARG A 109 20.16 -15.47 -3.41
CA ARG A 109 20.05 -14.68 -2.15
C ARG A 109 18.97 -15.28 -1.25
N SER A 110 19.21 -16.51 -0.78
CA SER A 110 18.39 -17.14 0.27
C SER A 110 18.16 -16.22 1.47
N GLU A 111 19.10 -15.32 1.77
CA GLU A 111 19.01 -14.38 2.90
C GLU A 111 17.89 -13.35 2.75
N LEU A 112 17.68 -12.75 1.57
CA LEU A 112 16.56 -11.81 1.35
C LEU A 112 15.21 -12.51 1.48
N PHE A 113 15.09 -13.71 0.90
CA PHE A 113 13.88 -14.52 1.01
C PHE A 113 13.63 -15.00 2.44
N TYR A 114 14.69 -15.36 3.17
CA TYR A 114 14.58 -15.75 4.58
C TYR A 114 14.19 -14.57 5.47
N LEU A 115 14.74 -13.39 5.18
CA LEU A 115 14.48 -12.17 5.91
C LEU A 115 13.04 -11.67 5.71
N VAL A 116 12.59 -11.59 4.46
CA VAL A 116 11.24 -11.11 4.14
C VAL A 116 10.22 -12.21 4.38
N GLY A 117 10.55 -13.47 4.12
CA GLY A 117 9.58 -14.57 4.16
C GLY A 117 8.47 -14.34 3.15
N ASP A 118 7.23 -14.31 3.65
CA ASP A 118 6.07 -13.90 2.88
C ASP A 118 5.98 -12.36 2.82
N PRO A 119 5.98 -11.74 1.63
CA PRO A 119 5.92 -10.27 1.50
C PRO A 119 4.69 -9.64 2.14
N GLN A 120 3.54 -10.32 2.09
CA GLN A 120 2.32 -9.80 2.69
C GLN A 120 2.47 -9.71 4.21
N GLU A 121 2.91 -10.78 4.86
CA GLU A 121 3.18 -10.78 6.30
C GLU A 121 4.26 -9.74 6.66
N TYR A 122 5.34 -9.66 5.89
CA TYR A 122 6.42 -8.71 6.12
C TYR A 122 5.92 -7.25 6.14
N PHE A 123 5.18 -6.82 5.11
CA PHE A 123 4.72 -5.43 5.03
C PHE A 123 3.60 -5.10 6.00
N LEU A 124 2.67 -6.03 6.25
CA LEU A 124 1.60 -5.79 7.23
C LEU A 124 2.11 -5.77 8.66
N ASN A 125 3.19 -6.50 8.97
CA ASN A 125 3.87 -6.41 10.26
C ASN A 125 4.67 -5.11 10.42
N LEU A 126 5.32 -4.62 9.35
CA LEU A 126 6.01 -3.33 9.36
C LEU A 126 5.04 -2.16 9.45
N PHE A 127 3.89 -2.25 8.76
CA PHE A 127 2.94 -1.15 8.61
C PHE A 127 1.51 -1.55 9.00
N PRO A 128 1.25 -1.95 10.26
CA PRO A 128 -0.03 -2.53 10.66
C PRO A 128 -1.22 -1.59 10.52
N ASN A 129 -0.98 -0.26 10.59
CA ASN A 129 -2.04 0.74 10.46
C ASN A 129 -2.25 1.23 9.02
N LEU A 130 -1.33 0.91 8.10
CA LEU A 130 -1.36 1.44 6.73
C LEU A 130 -2.62 1.05 5.95
N PRO A 131 -3.13 -0.21 6.00
CA PRO A 131 -4.38 -0.56 5.34
C PRO A 131 -5.56 0.32 5.79
N VAL A 132 -5.68 0.54 7.10
CA VAL A 132 -6.76 1.36 7.67
C VAL A 132 -6.60 2.83 7.29
N GLU A 133 -5.38 3.37 7.35
CA GLU A 133 -5.12 4.76 6.97
C GLU A 133 -5.43 5.03 5.49
N VAL A 134 -4.96 4.13 4.61
CA VAL A 134 -5.21 4.22 3.16
C VAL A 134 -6.70 4.12 2.87
N HIS A 135 -7.39 3.14 3.45
CA HIS A 135 -8.84 2.96 3.27
C HIS A 135 -9.62 4.19 3.70
N ARG A 136 -9.31 4.75 4.88
CA ARG A 136 -9.95 5.96 5.40
C ARG A 136 -9.77 7.14 4.45
N ILE A 137 -8.56 7.35 3.93
CA ILE A 137 -8.26 8.45 3.01
C ILE A 137 -9.03 8.27 1.69
N VAL A 138 -8.95 7.07 1.09
CA VAL A 138 -9.64 6.79 -0.18
C VAL A 138 -11.15 6.94 -0.05
N ARG A 139 -11.74 6.49 1.08
CA ARG A 139 -13.18 6.65 1.37
C ARG A 139 -13.61 8.10 1.56
N SER A 140 -12.69 8.99 1.92
CA SER A 140 -12.95 10.43 2.04
C SER A 140 -12.80 11.21 0.72
N CYS A 141 -12.36 10.54 -0.35
CA CYS A 141 -12.18 11.10 -1.67
C CYS A 141 -13.14 10.48 -2.70
N ASP A 142 -13.05 10.93 -3.95
CA ASP A 142 -13.80 10.42 -5.11
C ASP A 142 -13.34 9.02 -5.55
N TRP A 143 -12.18 8.54 -5.08
CA TRP A 143 -11.62 7.24 -5.48
C TRP A 143 -12.44 6.03 -5.04
N LYS A 144 -13.25 6.15 -3.99
CA LYS A 144 -14.17 5.07 -3.56
C LYS A 144 -15.15 4.66 -4.67
N GLU A 145 -15.44 5.56 -5.61
CA GLU A 145 -16.39 5.34 -6.71
C GLU A 145 -15.71 4.73 -7.95
N ARG A 146 -14.38 4.59 -7.95
CA ARG A 146 -13.65 3.97 -9.06
C ARG A 146 -14.02 2.50 -9.20
N LEU A 147 -14.33 2.09 -10.44
CA LEU A 147 -14.80 0.73 -10.73
C LEU A 147 -13.79 -0.35 -10.33
N ASP A 148 -12.50 -0.09 -10.46
CA ASP A 148 -11.41 -1.01 -10.12
C ASP A 148 -11.10 -1.06 -8.62
N LEU A 149 -11.65 -0.13 -7.84
CA LEU A 149 -11.47 -0.05 -6.38
C LEU A 149 -12.77 -0.32 -5.61
N LYS A 150 -13.93 -0.33 -6.28
CA LYS A 150 -15.25 -0.42 -5.62
C LYS A 150 -15.35 -1.59 -4.64
N GLU A 151 -14.71 -2.73 -4.95
CA GLU A 151 -14.77 -3.95 -4.13
C GLU A 151 -14.27 -3.77 -2.68
N TYR A 152 -13.45 -2.75 -2.43
CA TYR A 152 -12.91 -2.40 -1.12
C TYR A 152 -13.74 -1.33 -0.37
N PHE A 153 -14.71 -0.69 -1.05
CA PHE A 153 -15.41 0.50 -0.54
C PHE A 153 -16.94 0.48 -0.68
N ILE A 154 -17.52 -0.65 -1.11
CA ILE A 154 -18.99 -0.87 -1.19
C ILE A 154 -19.65 -0.48 0.12
#